data_AF-A0A963RTJ4-F1
#
_entry.id   AF-A0A963RTJ4-F1
#
_cell.length_a   1.000
_cell.length_b   1.000
_cell.length_c   1.000
_cell.angle_alpha   90.00
_cell.angle_beta   90.00
_cell.angle_gamma   90.00
#
_symmetry.space_group_name_H-M   'P 1'
#
loop_
_entity.id
_entity.type
_entity.pdbx_description
1 polymer ?
#
loop_
_entity_poly.entity_id
_entity_poly.type
_entity_poly.pdbx_seq_one_letter_code
_entity_poly.pdbx_strand_id
1 'polypeptide(L)'
;MGKLRTIARRTFLIGSAAIAGGVAFGVWQVKKTPHNPLKDGAPEGAATFNPWVLIDAQGITLIAPHTDLGQGVRSLQAALIAEELDVDPAQC
;
A
#
# COMPACT_ATOMS: atom_id res chain seq x y z
N MET A 1 22.46 1.37 49.60
CA MET A 1 22.57 2.06 48.28
C MET A 1 22.55 1.15 47.03
N GLY A 2 22.79 -0.18 47.12
CA GLY A 2 22.86 -1.05 45.93
C GLY A 2 21.53 -1.38 45.21
N LYS A 3 20.40 -1.38 45.91
CA LYS A 3 19.08 -1.69 45.32
C LYS A 3 18.60 -0.61 44.33
N LEU A 4 18.68 0.67 44.70
CA LEU A 4 18.34 1.80 43.83
C LEU A 4 19.16 1.81 42.54
N ARG A 5 20.49 1.61 42.63
CA ARG A 5 21.37 1.51 41.47
C ARG A 5 21.00 0.34 40.55
N THR A 6 20.60 -0.79 41.13
CA THR A 6 20.21 -1.98 40.36
C THR A 6 18.89 -1.76 39.63
N ILE A 7 17.92 -1.12 40.28
CA ILE A 7 16.63 -0.77 39.68
C ILE A 7 16.86 0.23 38.54
N ALA A 8 17.58 1.33 38.77
CA ALA A 8 17.86 2.34 37.76
C ALA A 8 18.54 1.74 36.51
N ARG A 9 19.52 0.83 36.68
CA ARG A 9 20.18 0.15 35.56
C ARG A 9 19.20 -0.70 34.74
N ARG A 10 18.33 -1.46 35.40
CA ARG A 10 17.35 -2.31 34.71
C ARG A 10 16.31 -1.46 33.98
N THR A 11 15.80 -0.42 34.62
CA THR A 11 14.84 0.50 33.99
C THR A 11 15.44 1.17 32.77
N PHE A 12 16.69 1.63 32.85
CA PHE A 12 17.39 2.20 31.69
C PHE A 12 17.53 1.17 30.56
N LEU A 13 18.04 -0.03 30.86
CA LEU A 13 18.24 -1.07 29.84
C LEU A 13 16.92 -1.48 29.17
N ILE A 14 15.87 -1.71 29.96
CA ILE A 14 14.55 -2.10 29.44
C ILE A 14 13.92 -0.95 28.64
N GLY A 15 13.98 0.28 29.17
CA GLY A 15 13.45 1.46 28.49
C GLY A 15 14.13 1.73 27.16
N SER A 16 15.47 1.69 27.13
CA SER A 16 16.24 1.84 25.90
C SER A 16 15.96 0.72 24.90
N ALA A 17 15.86 -0.53 25.36
CA ALA A 17 15.53 -1.67 24.48
C ALA A 17 14.11 -1.54 23.89
N ALA A 18 13.13 -1.12 24.69
CA ALA A 18 11.77 -0.89 24.22
C ALA A 18 11.70 0.23 23.18
N ILE A 19 12.38 1.36 23.41
CA ILE A 19 12.43 2.47 22.45
C ILE A 19 13.12 2.04 21.15
N ALA A 20 14.31 1.45 21.24
CA ALA A 20 15.06 0.99 20.07
C ALA A 20 14.29 -0.07 19.28
N GLY A 21 13.69 -1.04 19.97
CA GLY A 21 12.83 -2.07 19.37
C GLY A 21 11.59 -1.48 18.70
N GLY A 22 10.93 -0.52 19.35
CA GLY A 22 9.77 0.17 18.78
C GLY A 22 10.10 0.96 17.51
N VAL A 23 11.21 1.71 17.52
CA VAL A 23 11.68 2.43 16.32
C VAL A 23 12.06 1.45 15.21
N ALA A 24 12.83 0.40 15.53
CA ALA A 24 13.23 -0.59 14.53
C ALA A 24 12.01 -1.29 13.90
N PHE A 25 11.03 -1.70 14.71
CA PHE A 25 9.78 -2.28 14.25
C PHE A 25 8.96 -1.30 13.41
N GLY A 26 8.82 -0.04 13.86
CA GLY A 26 8.09 0.99 13.13
C GLY A 26 8.71 1.28 11.77
N VAL A 27 10.04 1.40 11.70
CA VAL A 27 10.77 1.56 10.43
C VAL A 27 10.58 0.34 9.53
N TRP A 28 10.66 -0.88 10.07
CA TRP A 28 10.41 -2.10 9.31
C TRP A 28 8.98 -2.14 8.74
N GLN A 29 7.96 -1.79 9.55
CA GLN A 29 6.57 -1.74 9.11
C GLN A 29 6.33 -0.69 8.02
N VAL A 30 6.86 0.53 8.17
CA VAL A 30 6.68 1.61 7.17
C VAL A 30 7.38 1.28 5.86
N LYS A 31 8.53 0.58 5.91
CA LYS A 31 9.26 0.14 4.71
C LYS A 31 8.66 -1.09 4.05
N LYS A 32 7.75 -1.80 4.72
CA LYS A 32 7.14 -3.01 4.17
C LYS A 32 6.17 -2.63 3.06
N THR A 33 6.39 -3.17 1.87
CA THR A 33 5.46 -3.02 0.75
C THR A 33 4.12 -3.67 1.10
N PRO A 34 3.00 -2.93 1.06
CA PRO A 34 1.68 -3.50 1.29
C PRO A 34 1.37 -4.59 0.27
N HIS A 35 0.60 -5.59 0.70
CA HIS A 35 0.09 -6.62 -0.19
C HIS A 35 -0.91 -6.01 -1.19
N ASN A 36 -0.85 -6.44 -2.45
CA ASN A 36 -1.82 -6.06 -3.45
C ASN A 36 -2.94 -7.11 -3.50
N PRO A 37 -4.16 -6.81 -3.01
CA PRO A 37 -5.26 -7.78 -2.95
C PRO A 37 -5.70 -8.29 -4.32
N LEU A 38 -5.44 -7.52 -5.40
CA LEU A 38 -5.77 -7.96 -6.75
C LEU A 38 -4.96 -9.18 -7.19
N LYS A 39 -3.79 -9.42 -6.59
CA LYS A 39 -2.95 -10.59 -6.89
C LYS A 39 -3.58 -11.91 -6.44
N ASP A 40 -4.42 -11.89 -5.40
CA ASP A 40 -4.99 -13.11 -4.84
C ASP A 40 -6.16 -13.66 -5.66
N GLY A 41 -6.83 -12.78 -6.44
CA GLY A 41 -8.00 -13.11 -7.24
C GLY A 41 -7.85 -12.81 -8.73
N ALA A 42 -6.63 -12.51 -9.20
CA ALA A 42 -6.39 -12.21 -10.60
C ALA A 42 -6.66 -13.46 -11.46
N PRO A 43 -7.45 -13.35 -12.55
CA PRO A 43 -7.56 -14.42 -13.54
C PRO A 43 -6.19 -14.85 -14.07
N GLU A 44 -6.09 -16.08 -14.56
CA GLU A 44 -4.87 -16.55 -15.21
C GLU A 44 -4.55 -15.65 -16.43
N GLY A 45 -3.31 -15.17 -16.50
CA GLY A 45 -2.87 -14.23 -17.54
C GLY A 45 -3.21 -12.75 -17.27
N ALA A 46 -3.90 -12.43 -16.17
CA ALA A 46 -4.13 -11.04 -15.78
C ALA A 46 -2.90 -10.39 -15.12
N ALA A 47 -2.73 -9.09 -15.34
CA ALA A 47 -1.65 -8.28 -14.80
C ALA A 47 -2.19 -7.19 -13.87
N THR A 48 -1.48 -6.95 -12.76
CA THR A 48 -1.78 -5.85 -11.83
C THR A 48 -0.49 -5.29 -11.23
N PHE A 49 -0.31 -3.98 -11.35
CA PHE A 49 0.88 -3.25 -10.85
C PHE A 49 0.61 -2.63 -9.48
N ASN A 50 -0.65 -2.32 -9.18
CA ASN A 50 -1.12 -1.66 -7.97
C ASN A 50 -2.53 -2.16 -7.60
N PRO A 51 -3.08 -1.81 -6.43
CA PRO A 51 -4.42 -2.25 -6.03
C PRO A 51 -5.60 -1.60 -6.77
N TRP A 52 -5.35 -0.87 -7.86
CA TRP A 52 -6.36 -0.03 -8.51
C TRP A 52 -6.61 -0.38 -9.97
N VAL A 53 -5.63 -1.00 -10.65
CA VAL A 53 -5.70 -1.36 -12.07
C VAL A 53 -5.49 -2.86 -12.23
N LEU A 54 -6.44 -3.50 -12.89
CA LEU A 54 -6.36 -4.88 -13.36
C LEU A 54 -6.47 -4.89 -14.88
N ILE A 55 -5.54 -5.59 -15.54
CA ILE A 55 -5.54 -5.77 -16.99
C ILE A 55 -5.67 -7.27 -17.25
N ASP A 56 -6.64 -7.67 -18.06
CA ASP A 56 -6.85 -9.05 -18.47
C ASP A 56 -7.23 -9.13 -19.96
N ALA A 57 -7.66 -10.31 -20.41
CA ALA A 57 -8.06 -10.52 -21.80
C ALA A 57 -9.37 -9.78 -22.16
N GLN A 58 -10.14 -9.34 -21.17
CA GLN A 58 -11.39 -8.63 -21.34
C GLN A 58 -11.15 -7.12 -21.45
N GLY A 59 -10.09 -6.59 -20.82
CA GLY A 59 -9.66 -5.20 -20.97
C GLY A 59 -8.99 -4.65 -19.72
N ILE A 60 -9.22 -3.35 -19.46
CA ILE A 60 -8.63 -2.60 -18.35
C ILE A 60 -9.74 -2.25 -17.35
N THR A 61 -9.62 -2.72 -16.11
CA THR A 61 -10.57 -2.42 -15.02
C THR A 61 -9.96 -1.42 -14.04
N LEU A 62 -10.62 -0.27 -13.88
CA LEU A 62 -10.29 0.72 -12.85
C LEU A 62 -11.15 0.56 -11.59
N ILE A 63 -10.51 0.18 -10.49
CA ILE A 63 -11.09 0.16 -9.15
C ILE A 63 -10.88 1.53 -8.51
N ALA A 64 -11.93 2.34 -8.40
CA ALA A 64 -11.88 3.57 -7.60
C ALA A 64 -12.85 3.45 -6.42
N PRO A 65 -12.33 3.41 -5.19
CA PRO A 65 -13.14 3.31 -3.99
C PRO A 65 -13.80 4.64 -3.62
N HIS A 66 -13.32 5.76 -4.18
CA HIS A 66 -13.84 7.09 -3.91
C HIS A 66 -15.03 7.38 -4.82
N THR A 67 -16.12 7.85 -4.21
CA THR A 67 -17.35 8.18 -4.91
C THR A 67 -17.15 9.37 -5.86
N ASP A 68 -17.67 9.23 -7.07
CA ASP A 68 -17.85 10.33 -8.02
C ASP A 68 -19.29 10.81 -7.96
N LEU A 69 -19.49 12.09 -7.65
CA LEU A 69 -20.80 12.73 -7.52
C LEU A 69 -21.15 13.57 -8.76
N GLY A 70 -20.40 13.40 -9.86
CA GLY A 70 -20.58 14.13 -11.11
C GLY A 70 -19.44 15.08 -11.45
N GLN A 71 -18.35 15.06 -10.68
CA GLN A 71 -17.14 15.81 -11.03
C GLN A 71 -16.34 15.16 -12.18
N GLY A 72 -16.62 13.88 -12.50
CA GLY A 72 -15.98 13.18 -13.62
C GLY A 72 -14.58 12.67 -13.33
N VAL A 73 -14.24 12.44 -12.06
CA VAL A 73 -12.94 11.88 -11.64
C VAL A 73 -12.74 10.48 -12.21
N ARG A 74 -13.79 9.64 -12.28
CA ARG A 74 -13.67 8.29 -12.84
C ARG A 74 -13.33 8.33 -14.33
N SER A 75 -13.99 9.21 -15.08
CA SER A 75 -13.75 9.40 -16.51
C SER A 75 -12.35 9.94 -16.79
N LEU A 76 -11.90 10.94 -16.00
CA LEU A 76 -10.54 11.48 -16.13
C LEU A 76 -9.48 10.42 -15.79
N GLN A 77 -9.67 9.63 -14.74
CA GLN A 77 -8.74 8.55 -14.39
C GLN A 77 -8.66 7.49 -15.48
N ALA A 78 -9.78 7.10 -16.09
CA ALA A 78 -9.79 6.17 -17.21
C ALA A 78 -9.03 6.75 -18.42
N ALA A 79 -9.24 8.04 -18.75
CA ALA A 79 -8.52 8.71 -19.83
C ALA A 79 -7.00 8.77 -19.58
N LEU A 80 -6.57 9.10 -18.36
CA LEU A 80 -5.15 9.12 -17.98
C LEU A 80 -4.50 7.72 -18.04
N ILE A 81 -5.25 6.68 -17.65
CA ILE A 81 -4.78 5.30 -17.76
C ILE A 81 -4.65 4.89 -19.22
N ALA A 82 -5.62 5.26 -20.06
CA ALA A 82 -5.58 5.00 -21.49
C ALA A 82 -4.38 5.69 -22.16
N GLU A 83 -4.12 6.96 -21.79
CA GLU A 83 -2.95 7.72 -22.25
C GLU A 83 -1.63 7.05 -21.84
N GLU A 84 -1.45 6.69 -20.57
CA GLU A 84 -0.21 6.06 -20.09
C GLU A 84 0.04 4.66 -20.69
N LEU A 85 -1.04 3.96 -21.07
CA LEU A 85 -0.97 2.65 -21.71
C LEU A 85 -0.96 2.71 -23.25
N ASP A 86 -0.97 3.90 -23.84
CA ASP A 86 -1.04 4.12 -25.29
C ASP A 86 -2.21 3.36 -25.96
N VAL A 87 -3.39 3.38 -25.34
CA VAL A 87 -4.62 2.77 -25.89
C VAL A 87 -5.68 3.81 -26.20
N ASP A 88 -6.54 3.52 -27.19
CA ASP A 88 -7.65 4.41 -27.53
C ASP A 88 -8.69 4.37 -26.38
N PRO A 89 -9.02 5.51 -25.74
CA PRO A 89 -10.01 5.55 -24.69
C PRO A 89 -11.42 5.16 -25.17
N ALA A 90 -11.71 5.16 -26.47
CA ALA A 90 -12.95 4.62 -27.03
C ALA A 90 -13.01 3.08 -27.03
N GLN A 91 -11.89 2.40 -26.79
CA GLN A 91 -11.79 0.94 -26.69
C GLN A 91 -11.85 0.45 -25.24
N CYS A 92 -11.92 1.36 -24.26
CA CYS A 92 -11.93 1.09 -22.82
C CYS A 92 -13.34 1.20 -22.21
#